data_AF-A0A3C0VBF5-F1
#
_entry.id   AF-A0A3C0VBF5-F1
#
_cell.length_a   1.000
_cell.length_b   1.000
_cell.length_c   1.000
_cell.angle_alpha   90.00
_cell.angle_beta   90.00
_cell.angle_gamma   90.00
#
_symmetry.space_group_name_H-M   'P 1'
#
loop_
_entity.id
_entity.type
_entity.pdbx_description
1 polymer ?
#
loop_
_entity_poly.entity_id
_entity_poly.type
_entity_poly.pdbx_seq_one_letter_code
_entity_poly.pdbx_strand_id
1 'polypeptide(L)'
;MHRLLACCSLCALLGCAALPAGFQPIFNEEDLSGFRVVGPALWTVENGAIAGRQDPNNPGAGFLVTNYTWRDFELLLEFKVVPQYGRSVVVVRDVKAGAGDPLKDGCAVQILDREDAPFRTGSILGLTPSLAGAQRSGWNAMRILAFGEWLRVDLNGAKVAEAKVGNDREGTIDLYCTGGRAELQTRAYFRGLAVRPLYDTPAEFADKIPAPDMEEPEDEEPKEPEKTPEQLFMEELSALMDSKLAPIAAKLNEPAPAPETVFGPIIDKKLAEFEQKIAPALAKAGELPPPPDAALDAIITKKLAEFEQKIAPVLA
;
A
#
# COMPACT_ATOMS: atom_id res chain seq x y z
N MET A 1 -61.25 49.26 3.57
CA MET A 1 -60.89 47.92 4.05
C MET A 1 -59.89 47.30 3.09
N HIS A 2 -58.58 47.50 3.26
CA HIS A 2 -57.56 46.73 2.53
C HIS A 2 -56.39 46.46 3.49
N ARG A 3 -56.25 45.19 3.90
CA ARG A 3 -55.11 44.69 4.67
C ARG A 3 -54.05 44.22 3.69
N LEU A 4 -52.91 44.88 3.66
CA LEU A 4 -51.70 44.40 2.99
C LEU A 4 -51.07 43.30 3.85
N LEU A 5 -51.08 42.07 3.34
CA LEU A 5 -50.28 40.96 3.87
C LEU A 5 -48.82 41.20 3.48
N ALA A 6 -47.97 41.47 4.48
CA ALA A 6 -46.52 41.43 4.31
C ALA A 6 -46.08 39.97 4.25
N CYS A 7 -45.73 39.51 3.05
CA CYS A 7 -45.12 38.21 2.82
C CYS A 7 -43.64 38.29 3.24
N CYS A 8 -43.33 37.96 4.49
CA CYS A 8 -41.96 37.74 4.93
C CYS A 8 -41.44 36.46 4.30
N SER A 9 -40.74 36.58 3.17
CA SER A 9 -39.85 35.54 2.67
C SER A 9 -38.75 35.29 3.70
N LEU A 10 -38.94 34.24 4.50
CA LEU A 10 -37.91 33.67 5.35
C LEU A 10 -36.94 32.92 4.44
N CYS A 11 -35.89 33.61 3.99
CA CYS A 11 -34.77 32.99 3.30
C CYS A 11 -34.04 32.11 4.33
N ALA A 12 -34.27 30.80 4.28
CA ALA A 12 -33.60 29.83 5.13
C ALA A 12 -32.10 29.84 4.80
N LEU A 13 -31.30 30.47 5.67
CA LEU A 13 -29.87 30.24 5.75
C LEU A 13 -29.68 28.77 6.14
N LEU A 14 -29.38 27.90 5.15
CA LEU A 14 -28.81 26.60 5.44
C LEU A 14 -27.47 26.84 6.16
N GLY A 15 -27.47 26.56 7.46
CA GLY A 15 -26.28 26.64 8.29
C GLY A 15 -25.28 25.59 7.84
N CYS A 16 -24.29 26.01 7.06
CA CYS A 16 -23.00 25.33 7.01
C CYS A 16 -22.36 25.57 8.39
N ALA A 17 -22.56 24.65 9.33
CA ALA A 17 -21.83 24.70 10.58
C ALA A 17 -20.34 24.66 10.24
N ALA A 18 -19.62 25.74 10.53
CA ALA A 18 -18.19 25.80 10.28
C ALA A 18 -17.50 24.68 11.07
N LEU A 19 -16.66 23.89 10.40
CA LEU A 19 -15.89 22.84 11.05
C LEU A 19 -15.01 23.43 12.16
N PRO A 20 -14.77 22.70 13.27
CA PRO A 20 -13.85 23.15 14.30
C PRO A 20 -12.44 23.39 13.74
N ALA A 21 -11.67 24.24 14.40
CA ALA A 21 -10.33 24.59 13.94
C ALA A 21 -9.43 23.35 13.72
N GLY A 22 -8.74 23.32 12.58
CA GLY A 22 -7.83 22.25 12.18
C GLY A 22 -8.50 21.05 11.50
N PHE A 23 -9.84 20.99 11.46
CA PHE A 23 -10.54 19.96 10.68
C PHE A 23 -10.60 20.32 9.20
N GLN A 24 -10.40 19.31 8.37
CA GLN A 24 -10.56 19.39 6.93
C GLN A 24 -11.64 18.39 6.48
N PRO A 25 -12.60 18.79 5.64
CA PRO A 25 -13.58 17.86 5.11
C PRO A 25 -12.89 16.83 4.21
N ILE A 26 -13.17 15.55 4.43
CA ILE A 26 -12.73 14.46 3.55
C ILE A 26 -13.84 14.01 2.59
N PHE A 27 -15.07 14.49 2.82
CA PHE A 27 -16.22 14.33 1.93
C PHE A 27 -16.77 15.72 1.58
N ASN A 28 -17.03 15.95 0.29
CA ASN A 28 -17.46 17.24 -0.24
C ASN A 28 -18.99 17.44 -0.27
N GLU A 29 -19.77 16.45 0.19
CA GLU A 29 -21.24 16.44 0.16
C GLU A 29 -21.87 16.37 -1.25
N GLU A 30 -21.07 16.35 -2.31
CA GLU A 30 -21.54 16.39 -3.70
C GLU A 30 -21.32 15.05 -4.41
N ASP A 31 -20.13 14.46 -4.27
CA ASP A 31 -19.74 13.23 -4.93
C ASP A 31 -18.73 12.40 -4.10
N LEU A 32 -18.26 11.30 -4.66
CA LEU A 32 -17.31 10.40 -3.98
C LEU A 32 -15.85 10.71 -4.33
N SER A 33 -15.54 11.93 -4.79
CA SER A 33 -14.16 12.36 -5.02
C SER A 33 -13.34 12.22 -3.74
N GLY A 34 -12.15 11.64 -3.85
CA GLY A 34 -11.30 11.30 -2.68
C GLY A 34 -11.55 9.91 -2.10
N PHE A 35 -12.54 9.17 -2.64
CA PHE A 35 -12.82 7.78 -2.26
C PHE A 35 -12.71 6.82 -3.44
N ARG A 36 -12.56 5.54 -3.13
CA ARG A 36 -12.69 4.43 -4.09
C ARG A 36 -13.57 3.33 -3.50
N VAL A 37 -14.29 2.63 -4.37
CA VAL A 37 -15.12 1.49 -4.00
C VAL A 37 -14.30 0.20 -4.10
N VAL A 38 -14.38 -0.65 -3.07
CA VAL A 38 -13.79 -1.99 -3.08
C VAL A 38 -14.88 -3.00 -2.73
N GLY A 39 -15.10 -3.97 -3.62
CA GLY A 39 -16.17 -4.97 -3.47
C GLY A 39 -17.52 -4.52 -4.07
N PRO A 40 -18.53 -5.40 -4.02
CA PRO A 40 -19.81 -5.24 -4.74
C PRO A 40 -20.85 -4.31 -4.09
N ALA A 41 -20.58 -3.71 -2.92
CA ALA A 41 -21.52 -2.76 -2.32
C ALA A 41 -21.66 -1.49 -3.18
N LEU A 42 -22.87 -0.94 -3.21
CA LEU A 42 -23.19 0.30 -3.92
C LEU A 42 -23.02 1.50 -3.00
N TRP A 43 -22.32 2.51 -3.50
CA TRP A 43 -22.09 3.78 -2.83
C TRP A 43 -22.54 4.92 -3.73
N THR A 44 -23.42 5.77 -3.21
CA THR A 44 -23.92 6.97 -3.93
C THR A 44 -23.96 8.15 -2.98
N VAL A 45 -24.11 9.36 -3.52
CA VAL A 45 -24.43 10.55 -2.72
C VAL A 45 -25.91 10.85 -2.84
N GLU A 46 -26.60 10.96 -1.72
CA GLU A 46 -28.04 11.20 -1.60
C GLU A 46 -28.30 12.30 -0.58
N ASN A 47 -28.82 13.45 -1.02
CA ASN A 47 -29.14 14.60 -0.16
C ASN A 47 -27.97 15.06 0.72
N GLY A 48 -26.77 15.19 0.14
CA GLY A 48 -25.56 15.61 0.87
C GLY A 48 -24.95 14.54 1.78
N ALA A 49 -25.38 13.28 1.65
CA ALA A 49 -24.85 12.17 2.44
C ALA A 49 -24.38 11.01 1.54
N ILE A 50 -23.27 10.38 1.92
CA ILE A 50 -22.86 9.09 1.37
C ILE A 50 -23.89 8.05 1.80
N ALA A 51 -24.47 7.33 0.85
CA ALA A 51 -25.39 6.21 1.07
C ALA A 51 -24.72 4.89 0.67
N GLY A 52 -24.53 4.00 1.64
CA GLY A 52 -24.01 2.64 1.45
C GLY A 52 -25.12 1.60 1.54
N ARG A 53 -25.17 0.68 0.55
CA ARG A 53 -26.14 -0.42 0.49
C ARG A 53 -25.60 -1.58 -0.34
N GLN A 54 -26.21 -2.74 -0.23
CA GLN A 54 -25.89 -3.86 -1.14
C GLN A 54 -26.48 -3.64 -2.54
N ASP A 55 -25.80 -4.20 -3.54
CA ASP A 55 -26.39 -4.45 -4.86
C ASP A 55 -27.32 -5.68 -4.78
N PRO A 56 -28.64 -5.54 -5.03
CA PRO A 56 -29.56 -6.68 -5.07
C PRO A 56 -29.20 -7.74 -6.10
N ASN A 57 -28.52 -7.36 -7.18
CA ASN A 57 -28.11 -8.25 -8.27
C ASN A 57 -26.76 -8.91 -8.00
N ASN A 58 -25.93 -8.31 -7.16
CA ASN A 58 -24.63 -8.82 -6.77
C ASN A 58 -24.39 -8.64 -5.26
N PRO A 59 -25.13 -9.37 -4.41
CA PRO A 59 -25.06 -9.16 -2.96
C PRO A 59 -23.69 -9.54 -2.41
N GLY A 60 -23.05 -8.62 -1.72
CA GLY A 60 -21.79 -8.86 -1.05
C GLY A 60 -21.37 -7.67 -0.20
N ALA A 61 -20.36 -7.90 0.64
CA ALA A 61 -19.78 -6.84 1.44
C ALA A 61 -18.97 -5.88 0.57
N GLY A 62 -18.81 -4.64 0.99
CA GLY A 62 -17.95 -3.71 0.27
C GLY A 62 -17.57 -2.51 1.10
N PHE A 63 -16.51 -1.85 0.66
CA PHE A 63 -15.91 -0.71 1.30
C PHE A 63 -16.00 0.52 0.41
N LEU A 64 -16.14 1.67 1.05
CA LEU A 64 -15.78 2.95 0.49
C LEU A 64 -14.55 3.45 1.23
N VAL A 65 -13.42 3.55 0.53
CA VAL A 65 -12.09 3.68 1.10
C VAL A 65 -11.53 5.05 0.75
N THR A 66 -11.00 5.79 1.73
CA THR A 66 -10.30 7.06 1.44
C THR A 66 -9.03 6.84 0.63
N ASN A 67 -8.67 7.83 -0.21
CA ASN A 67 -7.41 7.79 -0.97
C ASN A 67 -6.17 8.14 -0.15
N TYR A 68 -6.35 8.60 1.09
CA TYR A 68 -5.28 8.99 2.00
C TYR A 68 -5.20 8.05 3.21
N THR A 69 -3.99 7.87 3.71
CA THR A 69 -3.70 7.20 4.97
C THR A 69 -3.54 8.21 6.09
N TRP A 70 -3.87 7.79 7.31
CA TRP A 70 -3.82 8.61 8.51
C TRP A 70 -3.23 7.81 9.65
N ARG A 71 -2.30 8.42 10.38
CA ARG A 71 -1.69 7.82 11.57
C ARG A 71 -2.43 8.23 12.84
N ASP A 72 -2.13 9.43 13.31
CA ASP A 72 -2.74 10.03 14.48
C ASP A 72 -3.69 11.14 14.05
N PHE A 73 -4.96 11.03 14.43
CA PHE A 73 -6.00 11.92 13.95
C PHE A 73 -7.24 11.92 14.83
N GLU A 74 -8.05 12.94 14.62
CA GLU A 74 -9.41 13.03 15.08
C GLU A 74 -10.35 13.05 13.88
N LEU A 75 -11.31 12.12 13.85
CA LEU A 75 -12.32 12.00 12.81
C LEU A 75 -13.69 12.39 13.39
N LEU A 76 -14.38 13.29 12.70
CA LEU A 76 -15.78 13.61 12.93
C LEU A 76 -16.61 13.08 11.77
N LEU A 77 -17.78 12.51 12.09
CA LEU A 77 -18.79 12.18 11.12
C LEU A 77 -20.18 12.18 11.77
N GLU A 78 -21.21 12.39 10.98
CA GLU A 78 -22.58 12.02 11.34
C GLU A 78 -23.01 10.79 10.55
N PHE A 79 -23.74 9.89 11.20
CA PHE A 79 -24.29 8.71 10.55
C PHE A 79 -25.76 8.51 10.88
N LYS A 80 -26.45 7.79 10.00
CA LYS A 80 -27.81 7.27 10.22
C LYS A 80 -27.90 5.91 9.55
N VAL A 81 -28.58 4.97 10.19
CA VAL A 81 -28.95 3.68 9.59
C VAL A 81 -30.46 3.54 9.52
N VAL A 82 -30.93 2.69 8.62
CA VAL A 82 -32.36 2.35 8.57
C VAL A 82 -32.81 1.65 9.86
N PRO A 83 -34.04 1.92 10.34
CA PRO A 83 -34.61 1.16 11.43
C PRO A 83 -34.72 -0.33 11.11
N GLN A 84 -34.77 -1.16 12.14
CA GLN A 84 -34.86 -2.63 12.06
C GLN A 84 -33.57 -3.25 11.49
N TYR A 85 -32.50 -3.18 12.28
CA TYR A 85 -31.21 -3.86 12.05
C TYR A 85 -30.29 -3.27 10.98
N GLY A 86 -30.49 -1.99 10.62
CA GLY A 86 -29.49 -1.27 9.83
C GLY A 86 -28.11 -1.35 10.48
N ARG A 87 -27.08 -1.62 9.69
CA ARG A 87 -25.71 -1.86 10.17
C ARG A 87 -24.69 -1.33 9.20
N SER A 88 -23.55 -0.93 9.76
CA SER A 88 -22.33 -0.59 9.03
C SER A 88 -21.16 -0.60 10.01
N VAL A 89 -19.96 -0.35 9.52
CA VAL A 89 -18.76 -0.21 10.34
C VAL A 89 -17.95 0.96 9.77
N VAL A 90 -17.40 1.80 10.65
CA VAL A 90 -16.32 2.72 10.30
C VAL A 90 -15.01 2.02 10.64
N VAL A 91 -14.18 1.74 9.65
CA VAL A 91 -12.88 1.12 9.84
C VAL A 91 -11.83 2.23 9.77
N VAL A 92 -10.96 2.31 10.77
CA VAL A 92 -9.87 3.28 10.79
C VAL A 92 -8.53 2.58 10.84
N ARG A 93 -7.50 3.19 10.24
CA ARG A 93 -6.17 2.60 10.12
C ARG A 93 -6.21 1.24 9.41
N ASP A 94 -7.00 1.13 8.34
CA ASP A 94 -7.00 -0.07 7.49
C ASP A 94 -5.73 -0.07 6.61
N VAL A 95 -4.82 -1.01 6.85
CA VAL A 95 -3.57 -1.14 6.08
C VAL A 95 -3.75 -1.81 4.72
N LYS A 96 -4.84 -2.55 4.55
CA LYS A 96 -5.19 -3.19 3.27
C LYS A 96 -6.19 -2.38 2.48
N ALA A 97 -6.73 -1.33 3.09
CA ALA A 97 -7.55 -0.32 2.46
C ALA A 97 -8.69 -0.95 1.64
N GLY A 98 -9.51 -1.74 2.33
CA GLY A 98 -10.65 -2.48 1.81
C GLY A 98 -10.34 -3.82 1.16
N ALA A 99 -9.08 -4.21 0.97
CA ALA A 99 -8.71 -5.50 0.36
C ALA A 99 -8.69 -6.68 1.36
N GLY A 100 -9.17 -6.47 2.59
CA GLY A 100 -9.01 -7.39 3.70
C GLY A 100 -10.26 -7.60 4.57
N ASP A 101 -10.03 -8.14 5.75
CA ASP A 101 -11.02 -8.32 6.80
C ASP A 101 -11.01 -7.08 7.72
N PRO A 102 -12.13 -6.34 7.84
CA PRO A 102 -12.15 -5.08 8.59
C PRO A 102 -11.81 -5.25 10.07
N LEU A 103 -11.99 -6.45 10.64
CA LEU A 103 -11.66 -6.73 12.04
C LEU A 103 -10.18 -7.04 12.28
N LYS A 104 -9.45 -7.41 11.23
CA LYS A 104 -8.05 -7.84 11.32
C LYS A 104 -7.10 -6.78 10.77
N ASP A 105 -7.49 -6.16 9.68
CA ASP A 105 -6.63 -5.27 8.90
C ASP A 105 -6.80 -3.79 9.30
N GLY A 106 -7.81 -3.46 10.12
CA GLY A 106 -8.04 -2.13 10.67
C GLY A 106 -8.76 -2.15 12.01
N CYS A 107 -9.05 -0.97 12.56
CA CYS A 107 -9.81 -0.80 13.78
C CYS A 107 -11.28 -0.54 13.46
N ALA A 108 -12.13 -1.54 13.69
CA ALA A 108 -13.54 -1.49 13.33
C ALA A 108 -14.42 -0.90 14.45
N VAL A 109 -15.07 0.22 14.16
CA VAL A 109 -16.07 0.86 15.02
C VAL A 109 -17.48 0.55 14.53
N GLN A 110 -18.26 -0.13 15.36
CA GLN A 110 -19.58 -0.65 15.02
C GLN A 110 -20.61 0.47 14.82
N ILE A 111 -21.50 0.31 13.84
CA ILE A 111 -22.77 1.03 13.73
C ILE A 111 -23.90 0.01 13.60
N LEU A 112 -24.88 0.08 14.49
CA LEU A 112 -25.96 -0.91 14.56
C LEU A 112 -27.27 -0.29 15.10
N ASP A 113 -28.37 -0.50 14.40
CA ASP A 113 -29.73 -0.19 14.88
C ASP A 113 -30.24 -1.28 15.83
N ARG A 114 -29.48 -1.52 16.90
CA ARG A 114 -29.81 -2.49 17.94
C ARG A 114 -29.07 -2.15 19.22
N GLU A 115 -29.69 -1.33 20.05
CA GLU A 115 -29.05 -0.87 21.27
C GLU A 115 -28.90 -2.00 22.30
N ASP A 116 -29.74 -3.04 22.34
CA ASP A 116 -29.59 -4.16 23.29
C ASP A 116 -28.39 -5.08 22.98
N ALA A 117 -27.77 -4.97 21.81
CA ALA A 117 -26.68 -5.85 21.40
C ALA A 117 -25.41 -5.65 22.26
N PRO A 118 -24.65 -6.72 22.58
CA PRO A 118 -23.40 -6.59 23.33
C PRO A 118 -22.39 -5.65 22.66
N PHE A 119 -22.21 -5.81 21.34
CA PHE A 119 -21.45 -4.89 20.48
C PHE A 119 -22.43 -3.99 19.73
N ARG A 120 -22.92 -2.96 20.43
CA ARG A 120 -23.78 -1.89 19.90
C ARG A 120 -22.96 -0.82 19.19
N THR A 121 -23.63 0.17 18.60
CA THR A 121 -22.98 1.33 17.99
C THR A 121 -21.92 1.97 18.88
N GLY A 122 -20.78 2.32 18.30
CA GLY A 122 -19.63 2.91 19.01
C GLY A 122 -18.67 1.88 19.60
N SER A 123 -19.01 0.59 19.57
CA SER A 123 -18.12 -0.45 20.09
C SER A 123 -16.89 -0.58 19.19
N ILE A 124 -15.72 -0.75 19.81
CA ILE A 124 -14.49 -1.11 19.11
C ILE A 124 -14.48 -2.63 19.02
N LEU A 125 -14.82 -3.17 17.86
CA LEU A 125 -15.06 -4.60 17.67
C LEU A 125 -13.81 -5.42 18.01
N GLY A 126 -14.01 -6.53 18.72
CA GLY A 126 -12.92 -7.39 19.20
C GLY A 126 -12.18 -6.87 20.43
N LEU A 127 -12.41 -5.60 20.83
CA LEU A 127 -11.64 -4.96 21.90
C LEU A 127 -12.51 -4.48 23.06
N THR A 128 -13.48 -3.59 22.81
CA THR A 128 -14.25 -2.95 23.89
C THR A 128 -15.69 -2.64 23.46
N PRO A 129 -16.70 -3.18 24.15
CA PRO A 129 -18.10 -2.85 23.89
C PRO A 129 -18.40 -1.41 24.29
N SER A 130 -19.28 -0.77 23.54
CA SER A 130 -19.77 0.58 23.84
C SER A 130 -20.68 0.61 25.06
N LEU A 131 -20.58 1.68 25.86
CA LEU A 131 -21.59 2.06 26.84
C LEU A 131 -22.95 2.28 26.16
N ALA A 132 -24.03 2.04 26.90
CA ALA A 132 -25.41 2.23 26.44
C ALA A 132 -25.89 3.68 26.65
N GLY A 133 -27.01 4.04 26.00
CA GLY A 133 -27.77 5.27 26.26
C GLY A 133 -27.34 6.50 25.45
N ALA A 134 -26.27 6.41 24.66
CA ALA A 134 -25.78 7.53 23.86
C ALA A 134 -26.41 7.59 22.46
N GLN A 135 -26.77 6.45 21.86
CA GLN A 135 -27.36 6.40 20.52
C GLN A 135 -28.78 6.97 20.52
N ARG A 136 -29.12 7.69 19.44
CA ARG A 136 -30.44 8.32 19.24
C ARG A 136 -31.06 7.82 17.95
N SER A 137 -32.37 8.00 17.80
CA SER A 137 -33.04 7.79 16.52
C SER A 137 -32.58 8.82 15.48
N GLY A 138 -32.35 8.38 14.25
CA GLY A 138 -31.97 9.27 13.14
C GLY A 138 -30.47 9.54 13.09
N TRP A 139 -30.09 10.80 12.86
CA TRP A 139 -28.68 11.20 12.75
C TRP A 139 -28.00 11.20 14.12
N ASN A 140 -26.80 10.63 14.16
CA ASN A 140 -25.94 10.54 15.33
C ASN A 140 -24.57 11.09 14.98
N ALA A 141 -24.01 11.91 15.86
CA ALA A 141 -22.64 12.39 15.72
C ALA A 141 -21.68 11.38 16.35
N MET A 142 -20.66 10.97 15.60
CA MET A 142 -19.58 10.11 16.06
C MET A 142 -18.26 10.85 15.92
N ARG A 143 -17.43 10.74 16.96
CA ARG A 143 -16.07 11.23 16.98
C ARG A 143 -15.15 10.05 17.30
N ILE A 144 -14.15 9.84 16.47
CA ILE A 144 -13.13 8.82 16.67
C ILE A 144 -11.80 9.53 16.85
N LEU A 145 -11.18 9.34 18.01
CA LEU A 145 -9.87 9.88 18.34
C LEU A 145 -8.86 8.73 18.33
N ALA A 146 -7.93 8.75 17.38
CA ALA A 146 -6.90 7.74 17.21
C ALA A 146 -5.53 8.38 17.41
N PHE A 147 -4.79 8.00 18.44
CA PHE A 147 -3.48 8.57 18.73
C PHE A 147 -2.57 7.54 19.42
N GLY A 148 -1.41 7.30 18.82
CA GLY A 148 -0.53 6.20 19.24
C GLY A 148 -1.27 4.87 19.20
N GLU A 149 -1.27 4.15 20.32
CA GLU A 149 -2.00 2.87 20.47
C GLU A 149 -3.42 3.06 20.98
N TRP A 150 -3.89 4.28 21.21
CA TRP A 150 -5.18 4.51 21.82
C TRP A 150 -6.22 4.89 20.78
N LEU A 151 -7.38 4.27 20.89
CA LEU A 151 -8.58 4.61 20.16
C LEU A 151 -9.69 4.94 21.15
N ARG A 152 -10.34 6.08 20.96
CA ARG A 152 -11.52 6.50 21.72
C ARG A 152 -12.66 6.81 20.77
N VAL A 153 -13.86 6.39 21.15
CA VAL A 153 -15.09 6.66 20.41
C VAL A 153 -16.05 7.44 21.32
N ASP A 154 -16.44 8.62 20.85
CA ASP A 154 -17.50 9.42 21.44
C ASP A 154 -18.73 9.37 20.54
N LEU A 155 -19.90 9.20 21.13
CA LEU A 155 -21.19 9.17 20.44
C LEU A 155 -22.11 10.24 21.05
N ASN A 156 -22.61 11.15 20.22
CA ASN A 156 -23.46 12.26 20.62
C ASN A 156 -22.92 13.07 21.82
N GLY A 157 -21.59 13.25 21.86
CA GLY A 157 -20.87 14.00 22.90
C GLY A 157 -20.51 13.20 24.15
N ALA A 158 -20.93 11.93 24.27
CA ALA A 158 -20.56 11.05 25.38
C ALA A 158 -19.44 10.09 24.96
N LYS A 159 -18.41 9.92 25.79
CA LYS A 159 -17.43 8.83 25.60
C LYS A 159 -18.12 7.50 25.79
N VAL A 160 -18.06 6.63 24.77
CA VAL A 160 -18.74 5.34 24.81
C VAL A 160 -17.81 4.13 24.75
N ALA A 161 -16.66 4.25 24.12
CA ALA A 161 -15.66 3.19 24.11
C ALA A 161 -14.24 3.78 24.07
N GLU A 162 -13.28 3.05 24.62
CA GLU A 162 -11.87 3.40 24.60
C GLU A 162 -11.05 2.11 24.76
N ALA A 163 -10.05 1.92 23.91
CA ALA A 163 -9.22 0.72 23.93
C ALA A 163 -7.80 1.00 23.45
N LYS A 164 -6.87 0.14 23.87
CA LYS A 164 -5.59 0.00 23.16
C LYS A 164 -5.83 -0.83 21.89
N VAL A 165 -5.31 -0.37 20.76
CA VAL A 165 -5.36 -1.04 19.46
C VAL A 165 -3.98 -1.60 19.13
N GLY A 166 -3.92 -2.89 18.79
CA GLY A 166 -2.67 -3.59 18.47
C GLY A 166 -2.32 -3.62 16.98
N ASN A 167 -3.16 -3.02 16.13
CA ASN A 167 -2.93 -2.95 14.68
C ASN A 167 -1.90 -1.86 14.35
N ASP A 168 -1.43 -1.88 13.10
CA ASP A 168 -0.62 -0.81 12.54
C ASP A 168 -1.24 0.57 12.81
N ARG A 169 -0.38 1.54 13.13
CA ARG A 169 -0.81 2.87 13.58
C ARG A 169 -1.23 3.79 12.44
N GLU A 170 -1.06 3.37 11.19
CA GLU A 170 -1.37 4.15 9.99
C GLU A 170 -2.17 3.32 8.98
N GLY A 171 -3.18 3.91 8.35
CA GLY A 171 -3.94 3.28 7.28
C GLY A 171 -5.10 4.17 6.81
N THR A 172 -5.96 3.66 5.94
CA THR A 172 -7.10 4.43 5.42
C THR A 172 -8.25 4.52 6.42
N ILE A 173 -9.21 5.40 6.13
CA ILE A 173 -10.50 5.49 6.81
C ILE A 173 -11.56 4.99 5.83
N ASP A 174 -12.31 3.98 6.26
CA ASP A 174 -13.20 3.25 5.37
C ASP A 174 -14.61 3.16 5.96
N LEU A 175 -15.60 3.24 5.09
CA LEU A 175 -16.98 2.90 5.42
C LEU A 175 -17.28 1.51 4.88
N TYR A 176 -17.79 0.63 5.73
CA TYR A 176 -18.02 -0.76 5.39
C TYR A 176 -19.51 -1.10 5.36
N CYS A 177 -19.97 -1.60 4.21
CA CYS A 177 -21.30 -2.17 4.04
C CYS A 177 -21.23 -3.68 4.27
N THR A 178 -21.95 -4.17 5.30
CA THR A 178 -22.00 -5.61 5.62
C THR A 178 -22.65 -6.40 4.48
N GLY A 179 -22.05 -7.54 4.15
CA GLY A 179 -22.48 -8.46 3.08
C GLY A 179 -23.52 -9.49 3.52
N GLY A 180 -24.21 -10.10 2.54
CA GLY A 180 -25.14 -11.23 2.74
C GLY A 180 -26.60 -10.90 2.43
N ARG A 181 -27.35 -11.90 1.93
CA ARG A 181 -28.75 -11.73 1.47
C ARG A 181 -29.70 -11.17 2.54
N ALA A 182 -29.45 -11.44 3.82
CA ALA A 182 -30.25 -10.89 4.92
C ALA A 182 -30.12 -9.36 5.03
N GLU A 183 -29.04 -8.79 4.49
CA GLU A 183 -28.70 -7.37 4.66
C GLU A 183 -29.10 -6.50 3.46
N LEU A 184 -29.83 -7.06 2.47
CA LEU A 184 -30.32 -6.32 1.30
C LEU A 184 -31.19 -5.11 1.65
N GLN A 185 -31.81 -5.15 2.83
CA GLN A 185 -32.62 -4.05 3.36
C GLN A 185 -31.82 -3.05 4.19
N THR A 186 -30.55 -3.32 4.48
CA THR A 186 -29.70 -2.38 5.22
C THR A 186 -29.28 -1.23 4.33
N ARG A 187 -29.30 -0.04 4.92
CA ARG A 187 -28.70 1.16 4.36
C ARG A 187 -28.07 1.95 5.49
N ALA A 188 -26.92 2.52 5.21
CA ALA A 188 -26.23 3.45 6.09
C ALA A 188 -25.96 4.74 5.33
N TYR A 189 -26.09 5.86 6.04
CA TYR A 189 -25.91 7.20 5.52
C TYR A 189 -24.86 7.91 6.35
N PHE A 190 -23.98 8.67 5.71
CA PHE A 190 -22.88 9.37 6.37
C PHE A 190 -22.72 10.78 5.80
N ARG A 191 -22.45 11.77 6.63
CA ARG A 191 -22.18 13.15 6.21
C ARG A 191 -21.25 13.86 7.19
N GLY A 192 -20.76 15.03 6.80
CA GLY A 192 -19.86 15.82 7.64
C GLY A 192 -18.58 15.08 8.03
N LEU A 193 -18.08 14.20 7.14
CA LEU A 193 -16.81 13.51 7.38
C LEU A 193 -15.67 14.53 7.31
N ALA A 194 -15.00 14.74 8.44
CA ALA A 194 -13.87 15.65 8.53
C ALA A 194 -12.79 15.07 9.42
N VAL A 195 -11.54 15.28 9.04
CA VAL A 195 -10.37 14.77 9.74
C VAL A 195 -9.46 15.91 10.15
N ARG A 196 -8.88 15.81 11.34
CA ARG A 196 -7.79 16.66 11.81
C ARG A 196 -6.61 15.77 12.18
N PRO A 197 -5.43 15.92 11.53
CA PRO A 197 -4.23 15.24 11.97
C PRO A 197 -3.80 15.75 13.35
N LEU A 198 -3.22 14.86 14.16
CA LEU A 198 -2.74 15.18 15.49
C LEU A 198 -1.23 15.01 15.56
N TYR A 199 -0.55 16.00 16.14
CA TYR A 199 0.90 16.01 16.31
C TYR A 199 1.32 15.95 17.78
N ASP A 200 0.45 16.44 18.67
CA ASP A 200 0.64 16.44 20.12
C ASP A 200 -0.37 15.49 20.78
N THR A 201 -0.01 15.00 21.98
CA THR A 201 -0.89 14.14 22.78
C THR A 201 -2.18 14.87 23.13
N PRO A 202 -3.35 14.38 22.68
CA PRO A 202 -4.63 15.00 23.02
C PRO A 202 -4.92 14.84 24.52
N ALA A 203 -5.63 15.82 25.10
CA ALA A 203 -5.93 15.86 26.53
C ALA A 203 -6.61 14.56 27.03
N GLU A 204 -7.44 13.93 26.19
CA GLU A 204 -8.09 12.66 26.48
C GLU A 204 -7.13 11.50 26.78
N PHE A 205 -5.88 11.59 26.32
CA PHE A 205 -4.85 10.58 26.50
C PHE A 205 -3.64 11.07 27.29
N ALA A 206 -3.68 12.28 27.84
CA ALA A 206 -2.56 12.87 28.59
C ALA A 206 -2.08 11.98 29.76
N ASP A 207 -3.01 11.34 30.48
CA ASP A 207 -2.67 10.46 31.59
C ASP A 207 -2.19 9.06 31.16
N LYS A 208 -2.33 8.73 29.87
CA LYS A 208 -2.10 7.37 29.33
C LYS A 208 -0.85 7.27 28.49
N ILE A 209 -0.48 8.38 27.88
CA ILE A 209 0.72 8.53 27.08
C ILE A 209 1.53 9.53 27.88
N PRO A 210 2.50 9.06 28.69
CA PRO A 210 3.40 9.98 29.34
C PRO A 210 3.96 10.92 28.26
N ALA A 211 4.10 12.20 28.60
CA ALA A 211 4.89 13.09 27.76
C ALA A 211 6.17 12.32 27.41
N PRO A 212 6.67 12.39 26.15
CA PRO A 212 8.01 11.88 25.88
C PRO A 212 8.85 12.40 27.02
N ASP A 213 9.54 11.50 27.72
CA ASP A 213 10.41 11.91 28.80
C ASP A 213 11.19 13.08 28.21
N MET A 214 10.99 14.29 28.75
CA MET A 214 12.03 15.28 28.64
C MET A 214 13.12 14.56 29.39
N GLU A 215 13.91 13.76 28.68
CA GLU A 215 15.15 13.26 29.15
C GLU A 215 15.82 14.56 29.60
N GLU A 216 15.77 14.86 30.91
CA GLU A 216 16.90 15.55 31.53
C GLU A 216 18.07 14.80 30.93
N PRO A 217 18.96 15.48 30.19
CA PRO A 217 19.95 14.81 29.38
C PRO A 217 20.56 13.77 30.31
N GLU A 218 20.18 12.50 30.10
CA GLU A 218 21.00 11.42 30.61
C GLU A 218 22.36 11.81 30.09
N ASP A 219 23.40 11.75 30.91
CA ASP A 219 24.75 11.95 30.45
C ASP A 219 24.97 10.92 29.32
N GLU A 220 24.55 11.27 28.10
CA GLU A 220 24.69 10.49 26.90
C GLU A 220 26.19 10.45 26.81
N GLU A 221 26.77 9.26 27.03
CA GLU A 221 28.10 8.99 26.51
C GLU A 221 28.09 9.58 25.09
N PRO A 222 28.97 10.55 24.81
CA PRO A 222 28.75 11.47 23.71
C PRO A 222 28.54 10.64 22.45
N LYS A 223 27.31 10.63 21.93
CA LYS A 223 27.03 10.04 20.62
C LYS A 223 28.00 10.71 19.68
N GLU A 224 28.87 9.90 19.05
CA GLU A 224 29.81 10.44 18.06
C GLU A 224 29.01 11.32 17.11
N PRO A 225 29.41 12.58 16.89
CA PRO A 225 28.62 13.50 16.10
C PRO A 225 28.35 12.86 14.75
N GLU A 226 27.07 12.78 14.35
CA GLU A 226 26.70 12.22 13.06
C GLU A 226 27.55 12.90 11.98
N LYS A 227 28.38 12.08 11.31
CA LYS A 227 29.32 12.56 10.31
C LYS A 227 28.50 13.27 9.24
N THR A 228 28.82 14.54 9.00
CA THR A 228 28.22 15.30 7.91
C THR A 228 28.42 14.54 6.59
N PRO A 229 27.57 14.77 5.57
CA PRO A 229 27.75 14.15 4.25
C PRO A 229 29.16 14.34 3.68
N GLU A 230 29.81 15.47 4.01
CA GLU A 230 31.19 15.78 3.65
C GLU A 230 32.21 14.90 4.38
N GLN A 231 32.01 14.62 5.67
CA GLN A 231 32.88 13.74 6.45
C GLN A 231 32.76 12.29 6.00
N LEU A 232 31.54 11.81 5.72
CA LEU A 232 31.31 10.49 5.15
C LEU A 232 31.98 10.35 3.77
N PHE A 233 31.84 11.36 2.92
CA PHE A 233 32.47 11.39 1.61
C PHE A 233 33.99 11.36 1.71
N MET A 234 34.58 12.14 2.62
CA MET A 234 36.05 12.18 2.78
C MET A 234 36.61 10.87 3.36
N GLU A 235 35.84 10.17 4.19
CA GLU A 235 36.23 8.85 4.72
C GLU A 235 36.15 7.76 3.65
N GLU A 236 35.10 7.76 2.82
CA GLU A 236 35.03 6.89 1.64
C GLU A 236 36.16 7.19 0.64
N LEU A 237 36.48 8.47 0.43
CA LEU A 237 37.57 8.88 -0.45
C LEU A 237 38.93 8.44 0.09
N SER A 238 39.16 8.55 1.40
CA SER A 238 40.38 8.08 2.07
C SER A 238 40.52 6.55 1.96
N ALA A 239 39.45 5.80 2.25
CA ALA A 239 39.46 4.35 2.12
C ALA A 239 39.69 3.90 0.66
N LEU A 240 39.18 4.64 -0.31
CA LEU A 240 39.44 4.41 -1.73
C LEU A 240 40.90 4.70 -2.10
N MET A 241 41.48 5.77 -1.55
CA MET A 241 42.89 6.11 -1.75
C MET A 241 43.82 5.03 -1.18
N ASP A 242 43.57 4.57 0.04
CA ASP A 242 44.40 3.56 0.70
C ASP A 242 44.27 2.18 0.06
N SER A 243 43.05 1.77 -0.31
CA SER A 243 42.82 0.43 -0.87
C SER A 243 43.18 0.30 -2.35
N LYS A 244 43.00 1.36 -3.15
CA LYS A 244 43.18 1.29 -4.61
C LYS A 244 44.34 2.11 -5.15
N LEU A 245 44.63 3.29 -4.59
CA LEU A 245 45.64 4.20 -5.16
C LEU A 245 47.03 4.00 -4.56
N ALA A 246 47.14 3.69 -3.26
CA ALA A 246 48.44 3.42 -2.62
C ALA A 246 49.23 2.25 -3.28
N PRO A 247 48.61 1.11 -3.67
CA PRO A 247 49.32 0.03 -4.37
C PRO A 247 49.77 0.43 -5.78
N ILE A 248 49.03 1.33 -6.45
CA ILE A 248 49.33 1.79 -7.81
C ILE A 248 50.48 2.80 -7.78
N ALA A 249 50.49 3.72 -6.81
CA ALA A 249 51.56 4.68 -6.61
C ALA A 249 52.90 4.00 -6.25
N ALA A 250 52.86 2.93 -5.45
CA ALA A 250 54.04 2.13 -5.13
C ALA A 250 54.62 1.41 -6.37
N LYS A 251 53.75 0.90 -7.26
CA LYS A 251 54.15 0.19 -8.50
C LYS A 251 54.71 1.11 -9.60
N LEU A 252 54.40 2.40 -9.58
CA LEU A 252 54.88 3.37 -10.58
C LEU A 252 56.32 3.84 -10.33
N ASN A 253 56.90 3.56 -9.15
CA ASN A 253 58.25 3.98 -8.78
C ASN A 253 59.33 2.90 -8.94
N GLU A 254 58.96 1.72 -9.44
CA GLU A 254 59.92 0.67 -9.79
C GLU A 254 60.42 0.86 -11.24
N PRO A 255 61.74 0.78 -11.51
CA PRO A 255 62.24 0.88 -12.88
C PRO A 255 61.74 -0.32 -13.69
N ALA A 256 61.15 -0.04 -14.86
CA ALA A 256 60.50 -1.06 -15.69
C ALA A 256 61.50 -2.17 -16.13
N PRO A 257 61.07 -3.46 -16.11
CA PRO A 257 61.92 -4.56 -16.53
C PRO A 257 62.20 -4.52 -18.04
N ALA A 258 63.36 -5.01 -18.45
CA ALA A 258 63.77 -5.05 -19.86
C ALA A 258 62.74 -5.82 -20.72
N PRO A 259 62.44 -5.38 -21.96
CA PRO A 259 61.37 -5.95 -22.80
C PRO A 259 61.49 -7.47 -23.03
N GLU A 260 62.72 -7.99 -23.04
CA GLU A 260 63.04 -9.38 -23.35
C GLU A 260 62.52 -10.35 -22.27
N THR A 261 62.47 -9.92 -21.01
CA THR A 261 61.95 -10.75 -19.90
C THR A 261 60.43 -10.76 -19.82
N VAL A 262 59.76 -9.80 -20.47
CA VAL A 262 58.30 -9.67 -20.48
C VAL A 262 57.70 -10.33 -21.73
N PHE A 263 58.28 -10.11 -22.90
CA PHE A 263 57.69 -10.56 -24.17
C PHE A 263 58.13 -11.96 -24.61
N GLY A 264 59.32 -12.44 -24.23
CA GLY A 264 59.84 -13.76 -24.62
C GLY A 264 58.87 -14.91 -24.29
N PRO A 265 58.45 -15.07 -23.02
CA PRO A 265 57.53 -16.15 -22.63
C PRO A 265 56.15 -16.06 -23.28
N ILE A 266 55.69 -14.85 -23.61
CA ILE A 266 54.39 -14.63 -24.26
C ILE A 266 54.44 -15.06 -25.72
N ILE A 267 55.54 -14.74 -26.42
CA ILE A 267 55.76 -15.12 -27.82
C ILE A 267 55.90 -16.64 -27.94
N ASP A 268 56.69 -17.28 -27.07
CA ASP A 268 56.88 -18.73 -27.07
C ASP A 268 55.56 -19.48 -26.84
N LYS A 269 54.76 -19.01 -25.88
CA LYS A 269 53.43 -19.58 -25.61
C LYS A 269 52.49 -19.42 -26.81
N LYS A 270 52.49 -18.25 -27.46
CA LYS A 270 51.63 -18.00 -28.63
C LYS A 270 52.06 -18.81 -29.85
N LEU A 271 53.36 -19.02 -30.04
CA LEU A 271 53.89 -19.85 -31.13
C LEU A 271 53.52 -21.32 -30.95
N ALA A 272 53.66 -21.86 -29.73
CA ALA A 272 53.25 -23.23 -29.41
C ALA A 272 51.72 -23.44 -29.57
N GLU A 273 50.91 -22.47 -29.14
CA GLU A 273 49.44 -22.49 -29.34
C GLU A 273 49.05 -22.46 -30.82
N PHE A 274 49.82 -21.78 -31.67
CA PHE A 274 49.60 -21.68 -33.11
C PHE A 274 49.98 -22.99 -33.83
N GLU A 275 51.14 -23.58 -33.50
CA GLU A 275 51.60 -24.86 -34.07
C GLU A 275 50.64 -26.02 -33.75
N GLN A 276 50.16 -26.12 -32.51
CA GLN A 276 49.16 -27.13 -32.13
C GLN A 276 47.84 -26.99 -32.90
N LYS A 277 47.43 -25.76 -33.25
CA LYS A 277 46.18 -25.50 -33.98
C LYS A 277 46.28 -25.76 -35.48
N ILE A 278 47.45 -25.58 -36.08
CA ILE A 278 47.63 -25.62 -37.54
C ILE A 278 48.09 -27.01 -38.04
N ALA A 279 48.86 -27.75 -37.24
CA ALA A 279 49.31 -29.10 -37.62
C ALA A 279 48.16 -30.05 -38.06
N PRO A 280 46.98 -30.07 -37.41
CA PRO A 280 45.85 -30.91 -37.85
C PRO A 280 45.20 -30.42 -39.16
N ALA A 281 45.22 -29.10 -39.41
CA ALA A 281 44.61 -28.49 -40.61
C ALA A 281 45.47 -28.71 -41.87
N LEU A 282 46.80 -28.69 -41.73
CA LEU A 282 47.73 -29.00 -42.82
C LEU A 282 47.70 -30.50 -43.20
N ALA A 283 47.55 -31.40 -42.22
CA ALA A 283 47.40 -32.83 -42.48
C ALA A 283 46.13 -33.16 -43.30
N LYS A 284 45.02 -32.44 -43.05
CA LYS A 284 43.74 -32.61 -43.73
C LYS A 284 43.70 -32.00 -45.15
N ALA A 285 44.61 -31.08 -45.47
CA ALA A 285 44.69 -30.42 -46.78
C ALA A 285 45.53 -31.21 -47.81
N GLY A 286 46.21 -32.30 -47.40
CA GLY A 286 47.00 -33.16 -48.29
C GLY A 286 46.22 -34.31 -48.95
N GLU A 287 44.97 -34.57 -48.54
CA GLU A 287 44.11 -35.58 -49.17
C GLU A 287 43.31 -34.95 -50.32
N LEU A 288 43.50 -35.47 -51.54
CA LEU A 288 42.81 -34.97 -52.75
C LEU A 288 41.31 -35.33 -52.69
N PRO A 289 40.37 -34.39 -52.93
CA PRO A 289 38.95 -34.72 -52.99
C PRO A 289 38.63 -35.65 -54.20
N PRO A 290 37.62 -36.54 -54.09
CA PRO A 290 37.24 -37.43 -55.18
C PRO A 290 36.71 -36.64 -56.40
N PRO A 291 36.85 -37.16 -57.63
CA PRO A 291 36.37 -36.47 -58.84
C PRO A 291 34.86 -36.21 -58.80
N PRO A 292 34.37 -35.13 -59.44
CA PRO A 292 32.98 -34.68 -59.38
C PRO A 292 31.93 -35.74 -59.77
N ASP A 293 32.26 -36.61 -60.74
CA ASP A 293 31.32 -37.63 -61.23
C ASP A 293 31.04 -38.71 -60.17
N ALA A 294 32.06 -39.10 -59.38
CA ALA A 294 31.90 -40.07 -58.30
C ALA A 294 31.12 -39.48 -57.10
N ALA A 295 31.28 -38.19 -56.84
CA ALA A 295 30.51 -37.49 -55.81
C ALA A 295 29.03 -37.34 -56.19
N LEU A 296 28.73 -37.10 -57.48
CA LEU A 296 27.36 -37.02 -57.98
C LEU A 296 26.66 -38.39 -57.99
N ASP A 297 27.36 -39.45 -58.44
CA ASP A 297 26.83 -40.82 -58.39
C ASP A 297 26.51 -41.26 -56.96
N ALA A 298 27.40 -40.98 -55.99
CA ALA A 298 27.15 -41.28 -54.59
C ALA A 298 25.93 -40.53 -54.02
N ILE A 299 25.71 -39.27 -54.43
CA ILE A 299 24.53 -38.49 -54.03
C ILE A 299 23.26 -39.07 -54.68
N ILE A 300 23.31 -39.45 -55.97
CA ILE A 300 22.18 -40.04 -56.68
C ILE A 300 21.82 -41.40 -56.08
N THR A 301 22.78 -42.29 -55.84
CA THR A 301 22.55 -43.59 -55.19
C THR A 301 21.96 -43.43 -53.79
N LYS A 302 22.48 -42.49 -52.99
CA LYS A 302 21.93 -42.20 -51.66
C LYS A 302 20.49 -41.66 -51.74
N LYS A 303 20.20 -40.78 -52.68
CA LYS A 303 18.85 -40.23 -52.89
C LYS A 303 17.86 -41.28 -53.42
N LEU A 304 18.30 -42.19 -54.29
CA LEU A 304 17.47 -43.30 -54.76
C LEU A 304 17.15 -44.28 -53.62
N ALA A 305 18.13 -44.65 -52.80
CA ALA A 305 17.92 -45.52 -51.64
C ALA A 305 17.00 -44.86 -50.58
N GLU A 306 17.16 -43.56 -50.32
CA GLU A 306 16.26 -42.79 -49.45
C GLU A 306 14.83 -42.68 -50.02
N PHE A 307 14.67 -42.67 -51.34
CA PHE A 307 13.38 -42.62 -52.03
C PHE A 307 12.67 -43.98 -52.03
N GLU A 308 13.37 -45.08 -52.31
CA GLU A 308 12.83 -46.44 -52.23
C GLU A 308 12.39 -46.79 -50.81
N GLN A 309 13.17 -46.44 -49.78
CA GLN A 309 12.77 -46.64 -48.38
C GLN A 309 11.52 -45.84 -47.96
N LYS A 310 11.25 -44.70 -48.60
CA LYS A 310 10.11 -43.84 -48.27
C LYS A 310 8.83 -44.17 -49.04
N ILE A 311 8.93 -44.81 -50.20
CA ILE A 311 7.77 -45.08 -51.08
C ILE A 311 7.37 -46.55 -51.08
N ALA A 312 8.29 -47.50 -50.85
CA ALA A 312 7.96 -48.92 -50.73
C ALA A 312 6.90 -49.25 -49.64
N PRO A 313 6.76 -48.51 -48.51
CA PRO A 313 5.67 -48.72 -47.55
C PRO A 313 4.34 -48.02 -47.91
N VAL A 314 4.29 -47.20 -48.97
CA VAL A 314 3.10 -46.45 -49.40
C VAL A 314 2.46 -47.03 -50.68
N LEU A 315 3.18 -47.91 -51.38
CA LEU A 315 2.71 -48.61 -52.60
C LEU A 315 2.57 -50.14 -52.43
N ALA A 316 2.52 -50.62 -51.18
CA ALA A 316 2.20 -52.00 -50.81
C ALA A 316 0.83 -52.08 -50.12
#